data_AF-A0A7L2YXY9-F1
#
_entry.id   AF-A0A7L2YXY9-F1
#
_cell.length_a   1.000
_cell.length_b   1.000
_cell.length_c   1.000
_cell.angle_alpha   90.00
_cell.angle_beta   90.00
_cell.angle_gamma   90.00
#
_symmetry.space_group_name_H-M   'P 1'
#
loop_
_entity.id
_entity.type
_entity.pdbx_description
1 polymer ?
#
loop_
_entity_poly.entity_id
_entity_poly.type
_entity_poly.pdbx_seq_one_letter_code
_entity_poly.pdbx_strand_id
1 'polypeptide(L)'
;EKLQISEPANPYDFGQIMNVVNTNKDKTACAELLRITDPKKLPVLLSNKLEGGIFLIFIQSLEYYVVGEDPGLVYQHLFYLSKAERFKVVLALLRKNEKEQVQQLFELLSENQNSQYSLEDLESLKKVYEL
;
A
#
# COMPACT_ATOMS: atom_id res chain seq x y z
N GLU A 1 12.40 -15.89 13.34
CA GLU A 1 12.56 -16.37 11.96
C GLU A 1 12.10 -15.29 10.99
N LYS A 2 12.74 -15.16 9.82
CA LYS A 2 12.26 -14.29 8.74
C LYS A 2 11.05 -14.98 8.10
N LEU A 3 9.93 -14.27 7.98
CA LEU A 3 8.76 -14.80 7.28
C LEU A 3 9.13 -15.07 5.82
N GLN A 4 8.92 -16.30 5.35
CA GLN A 4 9.03 -16.60 3.93
C GLN A 4 7.75 -16.11 3.24
N ILE A 5 7.93 -15.16 2.32
CA ILE A 5 6.84 -14.56 1.56
C ILE A 5 6.75 -15.23 0.19
N SER A 6 5.56 -15.72 -0.14
CA SER A 6 5.21 -16.35 -1.42
C SER A 6 3.98 -15.65 -2.01
N GLU A 7 3.83 -15.70 -3.34
CA GLU A 7 2.66 -15.06 -3.99
C GLU A 7 1.38 -15.75 -3.51
N PRO A 8 0.42 -15.01 -2.95
CA PRO A 8 -0.83 -15.59 -2.47
C PRO A 8 -1.73 -15.98 -3.63
N ALA A 9 -2.25 -17.20 -3.60
CA ALA A 9 -3.10 -17.73 -4.66
C ALA A 9 -4.54 -17.18 -4.60
N ASN A 10 -4.99 -16.74 -3.42
CA ASN A 10 -6.36 -16.31 -3.17
C ASN A 10 -6.44 -15.30 -2.00
N PRO A 11 -7.60 -14.64 -1.78
CA PRO A 11 -7.77 -13.66 -0.70
C PRO A 11 -7.58 -14.22 0.72
N TYR A 12 -7.87 -15.50 0.93
CA TYR A 12 -7.68 -16.14 2.23
C TYR A 12 -6.19 -16.25 2.57
N ASP A 13 -5.38 -16.72 1.64
CA ASP A 13 -3.93 -16.83 1.82
C ASP A 13 -3.29 -15.44 2.03
N PHE A 14 -3.71 -14.44 1.24
CA PHE A 14 -3.27 -13.06 1.42
C PHE A 14 -3.60 -12.55 2.84
N GLY A 15 -4.83 -12.79 3.31
CA GLY A 15 -5.26 -12.41 4.64
C GLY A 15 -4.44 -13.06 5.76
N GLN A 16 -4.05 -14.33 5.60
CA GLN A 16 -3.21 -15.03 6.58
C GLN A 16 -1.82 -14.42 6.67
N ILE A 17 -1.17 -14.19 5.52
CA ILE A 17 0.15 -13.54 5.46
C ILE A 17 0.05 -12.15 6.10
N MET A 18 -0.97 -11.37 5.74
CA MET A 18 -1.14 -10.01 6.27
C MET A 18 -1.40 -9.97 7.77
N ASN A 19 -2.13 -10.95 8.32
CA ASN A 19 -2.35 -11.02 9.75
C ASN A 19 -1.02 -11.19 10.50
N VAL A 20 -0.16 -12.08 10.02
CA VAL A 20 1.16 -12.33 10.63
C VAL A 20 2.09 -11.11 10.45
N VAL A 21 2.15 -10.55 9.24
CA VAL A 21 2.94 -9.35 8.92
C VAL A 21 2.52 -8.15 9.78
N ASN A 22 1.21 -7.89 9.89
CA ASN A 22 0.68 -6.78 10.68
C ASN A 22 0.84 -7.00 12.19
N THR A 23 0.76 -8.25 12.67
CA THR A 23 1.01 -8.61 14.07
C THR A 23 2.47 -8.35 14.44
N ASN A 24 3.40 -8.76 13.58
CA ASN A 24 4.84 -8.59 13.81
C ASN A 24 5.38 -7.20 13.41
N LYS A 25 4.54 -6.36 12.80
CA LYS A 25 4.92 -5.06 12.21
C LYS A 25 6.10 -5.18 11.24
N ASP A 26 6.15 -6.29 10.50
CA ASP A 26 7.25 -6.64 9.61
C ASP A 26 7.10 -5.92 8.25
N LYS A 27 7.59 -4.69 8.19
CA LYS A 27 7.55 -3.84 6.99
C LYS A 27 8.36 -4.43 5.83
N THR A 28 9.45 -5.14 6.13
CA THR A 28 10.29 -5.75 5.10
C THR A 28 9.55 -6.90 4.42
N ALA A 29 8.93 -7.79 5.21
CA ALA A 29 8.11 -8.87 4.67
C ALA A 29 6.88 -8.33 3.91
N CYS A 30 6.29 -7.24 4.40
CA CYS A 30 5.21 -6.57 3.70
C CYS A 30 5.66 -5.98 2.34
N ALA A 31 6.85 -5.38 2.27
CA ALA A 31 7.42 -4.88 1.02
C ALA A 31 7.71 -6.02 0.04
N GLU A 32 8.27 -7.14 0.52
CA GLU A 32 8.48 -8.35 -0.29
C GLU A 32 7.14 -8.86 -0.86
N LEU A 33 6.07 -8.89 -0.06
CA LEU A 33 4.74 -9.29 -0.50
C LEU A 33 4.20 -8.36 -1.59
N LEU A 34 4.31 -7.05 -1.39
CA LEU A 34 3.84 -6.05 -2.35
C LEU A 34 4.65 -6.11 -3.66
N ARG A 35 5.94 -6.45 -3.63
CA ARG A 35 6.77 -6.61 -4.84
C ARG A 35 6.33 -7.78 -5.73
N ILE A 36 5.88 -8.88 -5.12
CA ILE A 36 5.44 -10.06 -5.87
C ILE A 36 3.92 -10.06 -6.15
N THR A 37 3.17 -9.15 -5.54
CA THR A 37 1.72 -9.03 -5.76
C THR A 37 1.47 -8.08 -6.91
N ASP A 38 0.80 -8.55 -7.97
CA ASP A 38 0.27 -7.66 -9.01
C ASP A 38 -0.70 -6.64 -8.37
N PRO A 39 -0.42 -5.31 -8.45
CA PRO A 39 -1.25 -4.28 -7.86
C PRO A 39 -2.73 -4.40 -8.23
N LYS A 40 -3.05 -4.86 -9.44
CA LYS A 40 -4.43 -5.03 -9.93
C LYS A 40 -5.22 -6.06 -9.13
N LYS A 41 -4.55 -7.07 -8.57
CA LYS A 41 -5.15 -8.12 -7.76
C LYS A 41 -5.40 -7.65 -6.32
N LEU A 42 -4.71 -6.60 -5.86
CA LEU A 42 -4.75 -6.13 -4.48
C LEU A 42 -6.18 -5.87 -3.95
N PRO A 43 -7.12 -5.22 -4.69
CA PRO A 43 -8.48 -5.03 -4.21
C PRO A 43 -9.22 -6.33 -3.92
N VAL A 44 -9.04 -7.33 -4.79
CA VAL A 44 -9.68 -8.64 -4.66
C VAL A 44 -9.06 -9.44 -3.52
N LEU A 45 -7.73 -9.40 -3.41
CA LEU A 45 -6.98 -10.08 -2.34
C LEU A 45 -7.30 -9.50 -0.96
N LEU A 46 -7.51 -8.18 -0.87
CA LEU A 46 -7.95 -7.54 0.35
C LEU A 46 -9.42 -7.86 0.68
N SER A 47 -10.30 -7.96 -0.32
CA SER A 47 -11.74 -8.16 -0.10
C SER A 47 -12.26 -7.17 0.98
N ASN A 48 -12.86 -7.67 2.07
CA ASN A 48 -13.30 -6.89 3.23
C ASN A 48 -12.28 -6.82 4.39
N LYS A 49 -11.04 -7.27 4.17
CA LYS A 49 -9.98 -7.38 5.19
C LYS A 49 -9.10 -6.14 5.32
N LEU A 50 -9.29 -5.12 4.48
CA LEU A 50 -8.56 -3.86 4.63
C LEU A 50 -8.99 -3.13 5.91
N GLU A 51 -8.04 -2.96 6.82
CA GLU A 51 -8.18 -2.30 8.12
C GLU A 51 -7.06 -1.27 8.31
N GLY A 52 -7.21 -0.34 9.26
CA GLY A 52 -6.22 0.73 9.49
C GLY A 52 -4.80 0.22 9.70
N GLY A 53 -4.61 -0.85 10.47
CA GLY A 53 -3.28 -1.44 10.67
C GLY A 53 -2.65 -1.99 9.39
N ILE A 54 -3.45 -2.67 8.56
CA ILE A 54 -3.02 -3.21 7.25
C ILE A 54 -2.71 -2.07 6.27
N PHE A 55 -3.56 -1.06 6.23
CA PHE A 55 -3.35 0.12 5.40
C PHE A 55 -2.03 0.81 5.76
N LEU A 56 -1.78 1.06 7.05
CA LEU A 56 -0.57 1.75 7.48
C LEU A 56 0.71 0.96 7.22
N ILE A 57 0.69 -0.37 7.41
CA ILE A 57 1.87 -1.17 7.08
C ILE A 57 2.15 -1.15 5.58
N PHE A 58 1.15 -1.05 4.70
CA PHE A 58 1.39 -0.83 3.27
C PHE A 58 2.07 0.50 3.00
N ILE A 59 1.53 1.61 3.51
CA ILE A 59 2.10 2.95 3.32
C ILE A 59 3.57 2.96 3.74
N GLN A 60 3.85 2.49 4.96
CA GLN A 60 5.21 2.46 5.49
C GLN A 60 6.12 1.52 4.69
N SER A 61 5.64 0.35 4.29
CA SER A 61 6.49 -0.60 3.55
C SER A 61 6.85 -0.06 2.17
N LEU A 62 5.91 0.60 1.49
CA LEU A 62 6.15 1.26 0.22
C LEU A 62 7.12 2.44 0.37
N GLU A 63 6.93 3.27 1.39
CA GLU A 63 7.78 4.43 1.71
C GLU A 63 9.23 4.04 1.99
N TYR A 64 9.46 3.06 2.88
CA TYR A 64 10.81 2.75 3.33
C TYR A 64 11.58 1.81 2.39
N TYR A 65 10.89 0.92 1.66
CA TYR A 65 11.55 -0.16 0.92
C TYR A 65 11.29 -0.15 -0.59
N VAL A 66 10.27 0.55 -1.09
CA VAL A 66 9.89 0.41 -2.51
C VAL A 66 10.05 1.72 -3.29
N VAL A 67 9.74 2.88 -2.70
CA VAL A 67 9.70 4.17 -3.44
C VAL A 67 11.04 4.56 -4.06
N GLY A 68 12.16 4.23 -3.41
CA GLY A 68 13.50 4.52 -3.94
C GLY A 68 14.00 3.53 -5.00
N GLU A 69 13.34 2.36 -5.14
CA GLU A 69 13.70 1.33 -6.12
C GLU A 69 12.75 1.35 -7.32
N ASP A 70 11.44 1.38 -7.05
CA ASP A 70 10.38 1.35 -8.06
C ASP A 70 9.20 2.25 -7.62
N PRO A 71 9.29 3.57 -7.83
CA PRO A 71 8.21 4.51 -7.51
C PRO A 71 6.94 4.24 -8.32
N GLY A 72 7.05 3.55 -9.46
CA GLY A 72 5.91 3.23 -10.32
C GLY A 72 5.05 2.12 -9.77
N LEU A 73 5.71 1.08 -9.24
CA LEU A 73 5.05 0.04 -8.46
C LEU A 73 4.35 0.63 -7.23
N VAL A 74 4.98 1.59 -6.55
CA VAL A 74 4.34 2.29 -5.43
C VAL A 74 3.08 3.03 -5.88
N TYR A 75 3.15 3.81 -6.95
CA TYR A 75 1.98 4.50 -7.50
C TYR A 75 0.86 3.51 -7.87
N GLN A 76 1.19 2.39 -8.54
CA GLN A 76 0.24 1.35 -8.90
C GLN A 76 -0.45 0.76 -7.67
N HIS A 77 0.31 0.44 -6.61
CA HIS A 77 -0.27 -0.07 -5.36
C HIS A 77 -1.19 0.94 -4.69
N LEU A 78 -0.81 2.23 -4.62
CA LEU A 78 -1.69 3.27 -4.08
C LEU A 78 -2.95 3.45 -4.92
N PHE A 79 -2.82 3.42 -6.26
CA PHE A 79 -3.96 3.51 -7.17
C PHE A 79 -4.93 2.36 -6.98
N TYR A 80 -4.46 1.11 -6.95
CA TYR A 80 -5.34 -0.04 -6.78
C TYR A 80 -5.84 -0.19 -5.34
N LEU A 81 -5.04 0.18 -4.33
CA LEU A 81 -5.51 0.24 -2.94
C LEU A 81 -6.73 1.17 -2.79
N SER A 82 -6.76 2.28 -3.54
CA SER A 82 -7.93 3.18 -3.58
C SER A 82 -9.23 2.54 -4.12
N LYS A 83 -9.11 1.39 -4.80
CA LYS A 83 -10.24 0.62 -5.35
C LYS A 83 -10.71 -0.49 -4.41
N ALA A 84 -10.04 -0.72 -3.28
CA ALA A 84 -10.46 -1.73 -2.31
C ALA A 84 -11.79 -1.33 -1.65
N GLU A 85 -12.64 -2.32 -1.35
CA GLU A 85 -14.00 -2.11 -0.84
C GLU A 85 -14.05 -1.23 0.41
N ARG A 86 -13.13 -1.46 1.35
CA ARG A 86 -13.07 -0.72 2.63
C ARG A 86 -12.17 0.51 2.60
N PHE A 87 -11.64 0.92 1.44
CA PHE A 87 -10.69 2.02 1.34
C PHE A 87 -11.21 3.31 1.98
N LYS A 88 -12.40 3.78 1.57
CA LYS A 88 -12.99 5.02 2.11
C LYS A 88 -13.23 4.96 3.62
N VAL A 89 -13.65 3.80 4.13
CA VAL A 89 -13.88 3.61 5.56
C VAL A 89 -12.57 3.72 6.33
N VAL A 90 -11.51 3.07 5.85
CA VAL A 90 -10.21 3.13 6.50
C VAL A 90 -9.62 4.54 6.42
N LEU A 91 -9.73 5.21 5.28
CA LEU A 91 -9.25 6.57 5.09
C LEU A 91 -9.90 7.57 6.04
N ALA A 92 -11.23 7.48 6.22
CA ALA A 92 -11.99 8.34 7.13
C ALA A 92 -11.62 8.12 8.61
N LEU A 93 -11.05 6.97 8.96
CA LEU A 93 -10.66 6.62 10.33
C LEU A 93 -9.20 6.95 10.65
N LEU A 94 -8.41 7.40 9.67
CA LEU A 94 -7.02 7.76 9.89
C LEU A 94 -6.89 8.97 10.81
N ARG A 95 -5.95 8.87 11.74
CA ARG A 95 -5.53 9.98 12.61
C ARG A 95 -4.68 10.97 11.83
N LYS A 96 -4.49 12.16 12.41
CA LYS A 96 -3.68 13.23 11.79
C LYS A 96 -2.26 12.76 11.45
N ASN A 97 -1.57 12.12 12.38
CA ASN A 97 -0.22 11.60 12.19
C ASN A 97 -0.14 10.49 11.13
N GLU A 98 -1.21 9.70 10.99
CA GLU A 98 -1.34 8.67 9.97
C GLU A 98 -1.53 9.29 8.59
N LYS A 99 -2.37 10.33 8.47
CA LYS A 99 -2.51 11.10 7.22
C LYS A 99 -1.21 11.79 6.81
N GLU A 100 -0.45 12.33 7.77
CA GLU A 100 0.88 12.91 7.53
C GLU A 100 1.86 11.87 6.92
N GLN A 101 1.84 10.62 7.38
CA GLN A 101 2.65 9.54 6.77
C GLN A 101 2.23 9.23 5.33
N VAL A 102 0.92 9.24 5.03
CA VAL A 102 0.46 9.07 3.64
C VAL A 102 0.97 10.24 2.79
N GLN A 103 0.86 11.47 3.29
CA GLN A 103 1.34 12.66 2.57
C GLN A 103 2.83 12.58 2.26
N GLN A 104 3.67 12.17 3.21
CA GLN A 104 5.11 11.99 3.01
C GLN A 104 5.42 11.02 1.87
N LEU A 105 4.69 9.90 1.76
CA LEU A 105 4.84 8.97 0.64
C LEU A 105 4.51 9.63 -0.71
N PHE A 106 3.46 10.46 -0.77
CA PHE A 106 3.11 11.18 -1.99
C PHE A 106 4.11 12.29 -2.35
N GLU A 107 4.73 12.93 -1.37
CA GLU A 107 5.83 13.88 -1.59
C GLU A 107 7.04 13.16 -2.19
N LEU A 108 7.43 12.00 -1.64
CA LEU A 108 8.50 11.17 -2.18
C LEU A 108 8.21 10.70 -3.62
N LEU A 109 6.95 10.35 -3.94
CA LEU A 109 6.56 10.02 -5.33
C LEU A 109 6.66 11.21 -6.29
N SER A 110 6.43 12.43 -5.80
CA SER A 110 6.59 13.65 -6.61
C SER A 110 8.07 13.95 -6.89
N GLU A 111 8.96 13.58 -5.97
CA GLU A 111 10.42 13.72 -6.10
C GLU A 111 11.02 12.61 -6.98
N ASN A 112 10.56 11.38 -6.80
CA ASN A 112 11.03 10.18 -7.51
C ASN A 112 10.18 9.91 -8.77
N GLN A 113 10.06 10.92 -9.64
CA GLN A 113 9.24 10.78 -10.86
C GLN A 113 9.74 9.64 -11.75
N ASN A 114 8.79 8.94 -12.37
CA ASN A 114 9.09 7.97 -13.41
C ASN A 114 8.09 8.08 -14.57
N SER A 115 8.24 7.23 -15.59
CA SER A 115 7.39 7.25 -16.77
C SER A 115 6.06 6.51 -16.61
N GLN A 116 5.75 5.94 -15.44
CA GLN A 116 4.54 5.11 -15.23
C GLN A 116 3.31 5.93 -14.79
N TYR A 117 3.51 7.16 -14.33
CA TYR A 117 2.43 8.10 -13.99
C TYR A 117 2.87 9.53 -14.25
N SER A 118 1.92 10.42 -14.53
CA SER A 118 2.17 11.86 -14.61
C SER A 118 1.97 12.56 -13.26
N LEU A 119 2.46 13.79 -13.13
CA LEU A 119 2.14 14.63 -11.96
C LEU A 119 0.63 14.88 -11.83
N GLU A 120 -0.09 14.97 -12.93
CA GLU A 120 -1.56 15.13 -12.92
C GLU A 120 -2.26 13.88 -12.37
N ASP A 121 -1.76 12.70 -12.73
CA ASP A 121 -2.25 11.43 -12.19
C ASP A 121 -1.99 11.35 -10.67
N LEU A 122 -0.79 11.76 -10.24
CA LEU A 122 -0.43 11.78 -8.82
C LEU A 122 -1.30 12.76 -8.02
N GLU A 123 -1.53 13.97 -8.53
CA GLU A 123 -2.42 14.96 -7.91
C GLU A 123 -3.88 14.49 -7.88
N SER A 124 -4.33 13.80 -8.92
CA SER A 124 -5.65 13.18 -8.95
C SER A 124 -5.77 12.09 -7.89
N LEU A 125 -4.72 11.29 -7.70
CA LEU A 125 -4.69 10.25 -6.67
C LEU A 125 -4.62 10.84 -5.25
N LYS A 126 -3.85 11.90 -5.01
CA LYS A 126 -3.82 12.61 -3.71
C LYS A 126 -5.22 13.03 -3.26
N LYS A 127 -6.03 13.59 -4.16
CA LYS A 127 -7.43 13.97 -3.88
C LYS A 127 -8.28 12.77 -3.45
N VAL A 128 -8.04 11.59 -4.02
CA VAL A 128 -8.74 10.34 -3.62
C VAL A 128 -8.37 9.93 -2.20
N TYR A 129 -7.13 10.21 -1.78
CA TYR A 129 -6.64 10.01 -0.41
C TYR A 129 -6.99 11.17 0.54
N GLU A 130 -7.78 12.15 0.10
CA GLU A 130 -8.18 13.32 0.91
C GLU A 130 -6.98 14.07 1.51
N LEU A 131 -5.90 14.18 0.73
CA LEU A 131 -4.68 14.93 1.03
C LEU A 131 -4.64 16.27 0.30
#